data_AF-A0A0G4IZS0-F1
#
_entry.id   AF-A0A0G4IZS0-F1
#
_cell.length_a   1.000
_cell.length_b   1.000
_cell.length_c   1.000
_cell.angle_alpha   90.00
_cell.angle_beta   90.00
_cell.angle_gamma   90.00
#
_symmetry.space_group_name_H-M   'P 1'
#
loop_
_entity.id
_entity.type
_entity.pdbx_description
1 polymer ?
#
loop_
_entity_poly.entity_id
_entity_poly.type
_entity_poly.pdbx_seq_one_letter_code
_entity_poly.pdbx_strand_id
1 'polypeptide(L)'
;MAQLHWIEAGLLLSAFLDLVEDLAWVTSGVAIVLLSLHRWRVSLTALYTSLAVGALARLGVIVAMPGVRVAFLVVAVLFALLHPIAVFPDLSGPYLVGCRTERLRGIDCRILYPTTRASSSSGADLVPYLEWHRHTPAGIAKYAGMPAFLFAHLPSFRLRAYRHAPVADDQASHPLIVFSHGLGGTFEMYSALLEDWASRGFVVLAVNHGDGSAAAFRRADSDDTVLYVPVDDDGQRRVQLEHRVAELSRAVSAFLDVGPPSIP
;
A
#
# COMPACT_ATOMS: atom_id res chain seq x y z
N MET A 1 -23.77 54.84 24.83
CA MET A 1 -22.40 54.35 24.55
C MET A 1 -22.41 52.85 24.20
N ALA A 2 -23.33 52.40 23.32
CA ALA A 2 -23.54 50.98 23.00
C ALA A 2 -23.78 50.70 21.49
N GLN A 3 -23.70 51.73 20.63
CA GLN A 3 -23.93 51.59 19.18
C GLN A 3 -22.65 51.39 18.36
N LEU A 4 -21.46 51.48 18.96
CA LEU A 4 -20.17 51.37 18.24
C LEU A 4 -19.74 49.90 17.98
N HIS A 5 -20.18 48.96 18.82
CA HIS A 5 -19.73 47.57 18.80
C HIS A 5 -20.18 46.76 17.57
N TRP A 6 -21.30 47.12 16.96
CA TRP A 6 -21.84 46.38 15.80
C TRP A 6 -21.15 46.74 14.49
N ILE A 7 -20.67 47.97 14.35
CA ILE A 7 -19.92 48.42 13.17
C ILE A 7 -18.52 47.81 13.20
N GLU A 8 -17.86 47.81 14.35
CA GLU A 8 -16.55 47.17 14.53
C GLU A 8 -16.61 45.65 14.30
N ALA A 9 -17.64 44.97 14.83
CA ALA A 9 -17.87 43.55 14.56
C ALA A 9 -18.15 43.27 13.08
N GLY A 10 -18.89 44.15 12.39
CA GLY A 10 -19.15 44.05 10.95
C GLY A 10 -17.89 44.25 10.10
N LEU A 11 -17.02 45.19 10.47
CA LEU A 11 -15.73 45.41 9.79
C LEU A 11 -14.76 44.27 10.03
N LEU A 12 -14.71 43.72 11.25
CA LEU A 12 -13.91 42.54 11.57
C LEU A 12 -14.40 41.29 10.82
N LEU A 13 -15.71 41.12 10.70
CA LEU A 13 -16.30 40.04 9.91
C LEU A 13 -16.00 40.23 8.41
N SER A 14 -16.11 41.45 7.88
CA SER A 14 -15.74 41.75 6.49
C SER A 14 -14.27 41.46 6.23
N ALA A 15 -13.36 41.97 7.06
CA ALA A 15 -11.93 41.74 6.92
C ALA A 15 -11.55 40.26 7.08
N PHE A 16 -12.27 39.51 7.94
CA PHE A 16 -12.12 38.07 8.06
C PHE A 16 -12.60 37.32 6.81
N LEU A 17 -13.73 37.73 6.22
CA LEU A 17 -14.24 37.16 4.98
C LEU A 17 -13.32 37.48 3.79
N ASP A 18 -12.81 38.71 3.70
CA ASP A 18 -11.82 39.13 2.70
C ASP A 18 -10.52 38.33 2.84
N LEU A 19 -10.03 38.12 4.07
CA LEU A 19 -8.86 37.29 4.35
C LEU A 19 -9.09 35.82 3.93
N VAL A 20 -10.30 35.29 4.10
CA VAL A 20 -10.67 33.94 3.66
C VAL A 20 -10.72 33.84 2.13
N GLU A 21 -11.16 34.89 1.43
CA GLU A 21 -11.09 34.98 -0.03
C GLU A 21 -9.65 35.07 -0.55
N ASP A 22 -8.79 35.87 0.10
CA ASP A 22 -7.37 35.96 -0.24
C ASP A 22 -6.66 34.61 -0.02
N LEU A 23 -6.99 33.90 1.07
CA LEU A 23 -6.51 32.55 1.32
C LEU A 23 -7.03 31.54 0.28
N ALA A 24 -8.19 31.79 -0.32
CA ALA A 24 -8.73 30.96 -1.41
C ALA A 24 -7.89 31.07 -2.70
N TRP A 25 -7.29 32.23 -2.96
CA TRP A 25 -6.36 32.42 -4.09
C TRP A 25 -5.00 31.77 -3.81
N VAL A 26 -4.48 31.89 -2.59
CA VAL A 26 -3.25 31.20 -2.17
C VAL A 26 -3.40 29.69 -2.29
N THR A 27 -4.49 29.12 -1.77
CA THR A 27 -4.77 27.67 -1.87
C THR A 27 -4.96 27.21 -3.30
N SER A 28 -5.57 28.02 -4.16
CA SER A 28 -5.71 27.73 -5.60
C SER A 28 -4.35 27.77 -6.32
N GLY A 29 -3.49 28.74 -6.01
CA GLY A 29 -2.13 28.83 -6.53
C GLY A 29 -1.27 27.64 -6.13
N VAL A 30 -1.31 27.25 -4.84
CA VAL A 30 -0.63 26.04 -4.33
C VAL A 30 -1.16 24.79 -5.04
N ALA A 31 -2.48 24.65 -5.21
CA ALA A 31 -3.08 23.52 -5.91
C ALA A 31 -2.62 23.44 -7.38
N ILE A 32 -2.51 24.57 -8.08
CA ILE A 32 -2.01 24.62 -9.47
C ILE A 32 -0.54 24.17 -9.53
N VAL A 33 0.32 24.69 -8.64
CA VAL A 33 1.73 24.26 -8.58
C VAL A 33 1.82 22.76 -8.30
N LEU A 34 1.08 22.25 -7.32
CA LEU A 34 1.05 20.83 -7.00
C LEU A 34 0.54 19.99 -8.18
N LEU A 35 -0.51 20.42 -8.89
CA LEU A 35 -1.04 19.74 -10.08
C LEU A 35 -0.06 19.78 -11.26
N SER A 36 0.70 20.86 -11.43
CA SER A 36 1.70 20.99 -12.49
C SER A 36 2.88 20.02 -12.30
N LEU A 37 3.20 19.70 -11.05
CA LEU A 37 4.21 18.72 -10.67
C LEU A 37 3.64 17.29 -10.54
N HIS A 38 2.32 17.15 -10.60
CA HIS A 38 1.63 15.89 -10.39
C HIS A 38 1.63 15.03 -11.66
N ARG A 39 1.98 13.76 -11.52
CA ARG A 39 1.72 12.76 -12.57
C ARG A 39 0.24 12.44 -12.59
N TRP A 40 -0.44 12.92 -13.63
CA TRP A 40 -1.88 12.73 -13.84
C TRP A 40 -2.28 11.27 -13.72
N ARG A 41 -3.29 11.00 -12.90
CA ARG A 41 -3.88 9.66 -12.72
C ARG A 41 -5.35 9.71 -13.10
N VAL A 42 -5.77 8.79 -13.98
CA VAL A 42 -7.20 8.64 -14.35
C VAL A 42 -8.06 8.45 -13.09
N SER A 43 -7.50 7.85 -12.03
CA SER A 43 -8.21 7.61 -10.79
C SER A 43 -8.52 8.87 -9.97
N LEU A 44 -7.96 10.02 -10.32
CA LEU A 44 -8.21 11.30 -9.64
C LEU A 44 -9.01 12.25 -10.52
N THR A 45 -9.57 11.78 -11.64
CA THR A 45 -10.35 12.59 -12.59
C THR A 45 -11.52 13.32 -11.93
N ALA A 46 -12.28 12.68 -11.05
CA ALA A 46 -13.36 13.34 -10.30
C ALA A 46 -12.84 14.49 -9.41
N LEU A 47 -11.67 14.31 -8.78
CA LEU A 47 -11.02 15.36 -7.99
C LEU A 47 -10.52 16.49 -8.89
N TYR A 48 -9.88 16.18 -10.02
CA TYR A 48 -9.44 17.19 -10.99
C TYR A 48 -10.62 18.00 -11.54
N THR A 49 -11.73 17.34 -11.87
CA THR A 49 -12.96 17.99 -12.32
C THR A 49 -13.54 18.89 -11.23
N SER A 50 -13.55 18.44 -9.97
CA SER A 50 -13.99 19.26 -8.82
C SER A 50 -13.14 20.52 -8.65
N LEU A 51 -11.81 20.38 -8.74
CA LEU A 51 -10.86 21.49 -8.65
C LEU A 51 -11.02 22.46 -9.84
N ALA A 52 -11.21 21.95 -11.06
CA ALA A 52 -11.43 22.74 -12.26
C ALA A 52 -12.76 23.52 -12.19
N VAL A 53 -13.85 22.88 -11.79
CA VAL A 53 -15.16 23.55 -11.56
C VAL A 53 -15.02 24.63 -10.48
N GLY A 54 -14.30 24.34 -9.40
CA GLY A 54 -14.01 25.32 -8.34
C GLY A 54 -13.20 26.53 -8.84
N ALA A 55 -12.19 26.30 -9.69
CA ALA A 55 -11.38 27.37 -10.27
C ALA A 55 -12.17 28.23 -11.28
N LEU A 56 -12.93 27.60 -12.19
CA LEU A 56 -13.78 28.29 -13.16
C LEU A 56 -14.87 29.13 -12.48
N ALA A 57 -15.43 28.64 -11.38
CA ALA A 57 -16.41 29.38 -10.60
C ALA A 57 -15.81 30.64 -9.94
N ARG A 58 -14.59 30.54 -9.42
CA ARG A 58 -13.87 31.68 -8.84
C ARG A 58 -13.48 32.74 -9.88
N LEU A 59 -13.18 32.31 -11.11
CA LEU A 59 -12.91 33.21 -12.24
C LEU A 59 -14.19 33.84 -12.83
N GLY A 60 -15.37 33.56 -12.25
CA GLY A 60 -16.65 34.08 -12.75
C GLY A 60 -17.08 33.48 -14.11
N VAL A 61 -16.41 32.41 -14.57
CA VAL A 61 -16.71 31.75 -15.85
C VAL A 61 -17.99 30.92 -15.75
N ILE A 62 -18.27 30.36 -14.58
CA ILE A 62 -19.48 29.56 -14.30
C ILE A 62 -20.07 29.93 -12.93
N VAL A 63 -21.39 29.83 -12.76
CA VAL A 63 -22.04 29.92 -11.45
C VAL A 63 -22.11 28.52 -10.86
N ALA A 64 -21.19 28.18 -9.94
CA ALA A 64 -21.23 26.90 -9.25
C ALA A 64 -22.05 27.01 -7.96
N MET A 65 -23.22 26.38 -7.92
CA MET A 65 -23.98 26.28 -6.68
C MET A 65 -23.18 25.47 -5.63
N PRO A 66 -23.19 25.86 -4.34
CA PRO A 66 -22.44 25.16 -3.29
C PRO A 66 -22.71 23.64 -3.24
N GLY A 67 -23.97 23.24 -3.50
CA GLY A 67 -24.36 21.83 -3.55
C GLY A 67 -23.69 21.02 -4.66
N VAL A 68 -23.37 21.65 -5.80
CA VAL A 68 -22.67 20.99 -6.92
C VAL A 68 -21.22 20.68 -6.54
N ARG A 69 -20.55 21.60 -5.83
CA ARG A 69 -19.17 21.39 -5.37
C ARG A 69 -19.08 20.27 -4.33
N VAL A 70 -20.02 20.22 -3.40
CA VAL A 70 -20.12 19.13 -2.41
C VAL A 70 -20.38 17.81 -3.11
N ALA A 71 -21.29 17.77 -4.09
CA ALA A 71 -21.56 16.56 -4.87
C ALA A 71 -20.30 16.05 -5.60
N PHE A 72 -19.51 16.93 -6.23
CA PHE A 72 -18.24 16.54 -6.85
C PHE A 72 -17.20 16.05 -5.85
N LEU A 73 -17.11 16.65 -4.66
CA LEU A 73 -16.22 16.17 -3.60
C LEU A 73 -16.64 14.78 -3.11
N VAL A 74 -17.94 14.56 -2.89
CA VAL A 74 -18.49 13.25 -2.52
C VAL A 74 -18.19 12.23 -3.61
N VAL A 75 -18.40 12.55 -4.89
CA VAL A 75 -18.06 11.68 -6.01
C VAL A 75 -16.55 11.41 -6.05
N ALA A 76 -15.70 12.40 -5.79
CA ALA A 76 -14.25 12.21 -5.75
C ALA A 76 -13.81 11.30 -4.60
N VAL A 77 -14.40 11.45 -3.41
CA VAL A 77 -14.16 10.57 -2.26
C VAL A 77 -14.65 9.16 -2.56
N LEU A 78 -15.88 9.01 -3.07
CA LEU A 78 -16.41 7.71 -3.48
C LEU A 78 -15.55 7.08 -4.56
N PHE A 79 -15.12 7.83 -5.56
CA PHE A 79 -14.23 7.34 -6.59
C PHE A 79 -12.87 6.93 -6.01
N ALA A 80 -12.26 7.72 -5.12
CA ALA A 80 -11.00 7.34 -4.46
C ALA A 80 -11.13 6.09 -3.57
N LEU A 81 -12.32 5.87 -2.97
CA LEU A 81 -12.64 4.67 -2.19
C LEU A 81 -12.95 3.45 -3.07
N LEU A 82 -13.54 3.66 -4.24
CA LEU A 82 -14.04 2.61 -5.14
C LEU A 82 -13.04 2.23 -6.25
N HIS A 83 -12.15 3.15 -6.64
CA HIS A 83 -11.12 2.89 -7.65
C HIS A 83 -9.75 2.66 -7.00
N PRO A 84 -9.14 1.50 -7.23
CA PRO A 84 -7.88 1.16 -6.61
C PRO A 84 -6.76 2.17 -6.97
N ILE A 85 -6.14 2.80 -5.97
CA ILE A 85 -5.10 3.83 -6.15
C ILE A 85 -3.72 3.24 -6.52
N ALA A 86 -3.53 1.92 -6.37
CA ALA A 86 -2.22 1.28 -6.49
C ALA A 86 -2.00 0.60 -7.85
N VAL A 87 -1.27 1.25 -8.75
CA VAL A 87 -0.53 0.52 -9.78
C VAL A 87 0.85 0.23 -9.18
N PHE A 88 1.27 -1.03 -9.14
CA PHE A 88 2.64 -1.37 -8.74
C PHE A 88 3.62 -0.62 -9.66
N PRO A 89 4.61 0.09 -9.08
CA PRO A 89 5.54 0.91 -9.85
C PRO A 89 6.31 0.07 -10.85
N ASP A 90 6.85 0.71 -11.88
CA ASP A 90 7.81 0.04 -12.76
C ASP A 90 9.02 -0.45 -11.97
N LEU A 91 9.45 -1.67 -12.28
CA LEU A 91 10.67 -2.24 -11.72
C LEU A 91 11.87 -1.52 -12.35
N SER A 92 12.83 -1.13 -11.52
CA SER A 92 13.97 -0.32 -11.96
C SER A 92 15.22 -1.13 -12.30
N GLY A 93 15.26 -2.42 -11.92
CA GLY A 93 16.36 -3.32 -12.22
C GLY A 93 16.22 -4.03 -13.57
N PRO A 94 17.31 -4.66 -14.06
CA PRO A 94 17.36 -5.31 -15.37
C PRO A 94 16.63 -6.66 -15.43
N TYR A 95 16.32 -7.27 -14.28
CA TYR A 95 15.68 -8.59 -14.22
C TYR A 95 14.15 -8.47 -14.18
N LEU A 96 13.47 -9.42 -14.80
CA LEU A 96 12.10 -9.74 -14.41
C LEU A 96 12.11 -10.39 -13.02
N VAL A 97 10.95 -10.47 -12.37
CA VAL A 97 10.86 -11.03 -11.02
C VAL A 97 10.05 -12.32 -11.05
N GLY A 98 10.63 -13.40 -10.53
CA GLY A 98 9.92 -14.62 -10.17
C GLY A 98 9.45 -14.54 -8.72
N CYS A 99 8.35 -15.21 -8.41
CA CYS A 99 7.81 -15.26 -7.05
C CYS A 99 7.32 -16.66 -6.70
N ARG A 100 7.62 -17.10 -5.47
CA ARG A 100 7.11 -18.32 -4.83
C ARG A 100 6.62 -17.97 -3.44
N THR A 101 5.53 -18.61 -3.03
CA THR A 101 5.06 -18.55 -1.65
C THR A 101 5.13 -19.98 -1.10
N GLU A 102 5.90 -20.15 -0.04
CA GLU A 102 6.22 -21.45 0.53
C GLU A 102 6.15 -21.40 2.04
N ARG A 103 5.89 -22.57 2.65
CA ARG A 103 5.81 -22.71 4.09
C ARG A 103 7.07 -23.39 4.61
N LEU A 104 8.01 -22.58 5.09
CA LEU A 104 9.32 -23.03 5.55
C LEU A 104 9.28 -23.35 7.05
N ARG A 105 9.36 -24.64 7.41
CA ARG A 105 9.32 -25.13 8.80
C ARG A 105 8.16 -24.50 9.62
N GLY A 106 6.97 -24.49 9.02
CA GLY A 106 5.74 -23.96 9.63
C GLY A 106 5.51 -22.46 9.41
N ILE A 107 6.47 -21.72 8.85
CA ILE A 107 6.42 -20.27 8.68
C ILE A 107 6.13 -19.92 7.22
N ASP A 108 5.11 -19.10 7.00
CA ASP A 108 4.76 -18.65 5.65
C ASP A 108 5.73 -17.58 5.15
N CYS A 109 6.29 -17.82 3.97
CA CYS A 109 7.29 -16.95 3.37
C CYS A 109 6.95 -16.66 1.90
N ARG A 110 7.25 -15.45 1.43
CA ARG A 110 7.29 -15.12 0.00
C ARG A 110 8.73 -14.90 -0.41
N ILE A 111 9.12 -15.61 -1.45
CA ILE A 111 10.45 -15.62 -2.01
C ILE A 111 10.35 -14.95 -3.38
N LEU A 112 10.95 -13.77 -3.51
CA LEU A 112 11.08 -13.05 -4.78
C LEU A 112 12.51 -13.16 -5.27
N TYR A 113 12.71 -13.35 -6.57
CA TYR A 113 14.03 -13.60 -7.13
C TYR A 113 14.11 -13.12 -8.58
N PRO A 114 15.31 -12.81 -9.09
CA PRO A 114 15.50 -12.45 -10.48
C PRO A 114 15.16 -13.63 -11.41
N THR A 115 14.54 -13.32 -12.54
CA THR A 115 14.32 -14.25 -13.64
C THR A 115 14.61 -13.57 -14.98
N THR A 116 15.07 -14.35 -15.95
CA THR A 116 15.35 -13.89 -17.32
C THR A 116 14.20 -14.17 -18.28
N ARG A 117 13.19 -14.95 -17.87
CA ARG A 117 12.02 -15.29 -18.70
C ARG A 117 10.75 -15.32 -17.85
N ALA A 118 9.69 -14.74 -18.38
CA ALA A 118 8.35 -14.98 -17.86
C ALA A 118 7.96 -16.45 -18.06
N SER A 119 7.22 -17.03 -17.10
CA SER A 119 6.67 -18.39 -17.22
C SER A 119 5.67 -18.53 -18.38
N SER A 120 5.00 -17.45 -18.76
CA SER A 120 4.21 -17.32 -19.99
C SER A 120 4.18 -15.87 -20.49
N SER A 121 3.81 -15.68 -21.75
CA SER A 121 3.59 -14.36 -22.36
C SER A 121 2.27 -13.69 -21.97
N SER A 122 1.43 -14.38 -21.18
CA SER A 122 0.12 -13.88 -20.75
C SER A 122 0.20 -13.30 -19.34
N GLY A 123 -0.49 -12.19 -19.08
CA GLY A 123 -0.57 -11.59 -17.73
C GLY A 123 -1.28 -12.48 -16.69
N ALA A 124 -1.76 -13.66 -17.07
CA ALA A 124 -2.42 -14.63 -16.19
C ALA A 124 -1.47 -15.21 -15.12
N ASP A 125 -0.16 -15.16 -15.35
CA ASP A 125 0.86 -15.69 -14.43
C ASP A 125 1.33 -14.68 -13.37
N LEU A 126 0.83 -13.45 -13.40
CA LEU A 126 1.20 -12.45 -12.41
C LEU A 126 0.64 -12.82 -11.04
N VAL A 127 1.49 -12.73 -10.01
CA VAL A 127 1.11 -13.09 -8.65
C VAL A 127 0.08 -12.08 -8.10
N PRO A 128 -1.03 -12.54 -7.50
CA PRO A 128 -1.92 -11.66 -6.74
C PRO A 128 -1.18 -10.94 -5.63
N TYR A 129 -1.45 -9.65 -5.43
CA TYR A 129 -0.84 -8.91 -4.33
C TYR A 129 -1.08 -9.60 -2.98
N LEU A 130 -2.35 -9.93 -2.72
CA LEU A 130 -2.79 -10.67 -1.54
C LEU A 130 -3.28 -12.07 -1.93
N GLU A 131 -2.38 -13.04 -1.92
CA GLU A 131 -2.66 -14.48 -2.05
C GLU A 131 -3.41 -15.03 -0.83
N TRP A 132 -3.44 -14.30 0.28
CA TRP A 132 -4.26 -14.64 1.44
C TRP A 132 -5.65 -13.98 1.40
N HIS A 133 -6.05 -13.52 0.21
CA HIS A 133 -7.34 -12.99 -0.25
C HIS A 133 -8.27 -12.40 0.83
N ARG A 134 -8.88 -13.26 1.66
CA ARG A 134 -9.90 -12.90 2.66
C ARG A 134 -9.33 -12.55 4.02
N HIS A 135 -8.19 -13.12 4.39
CA HIS A 135 -7.64 -13.00 5.74
C HIS A 135 -6.83 -11.72 5.91
N THR A 136 -5.98 -11.38 4.94
CA THR A 136 -5.15 -10.16 5.02
C THR A 136 -6.00 -8.89 5.11
N PRO A 137 -7.03 -8.66 4.26
CA PRO A 137 -7.89 -7.47 4.39
C PRO A 137 -8.65 -7.40 5.72
N ALA A 138 -9.18 -8.54 6.21
CA ALA A 138 -9.84 -8.60 7.52
C ALA A 138 -8.88 -8.30 8.67
N GLY A 139 -7.64 -8.77 8.54
CA GLY A 139 -6.54 -8.49 9.46
C GLY A 139 -6.16 -7.01 9.52
N ILE A 140 -6.00 -6.37 8.35
CA ILE A 140 -5.73 -4.93 8.24
C ILE A 140 -6.88 -4.15 8.89
N ALA A 141 -8.12 -4.52 8.59
CA ALA A 141 -9.31 -3.90 9.16
C ALA A 141 -9.33 -3.97 10.69
N LYS A 142 -9.03 -5.16 11.24
CA LYS A 142 -8.92 -5.38 12.68
C LYS A 142 -7.80 -4.53 13.30
N TYR A 143 -6.63 -4.50 12.69
CA TYR A 143 -5.49 -3.70 13.16
C TYR A 143 -5.80 -2.20 13.15
N ALA A 144 -6.40 -1.69 12.07
CA ALA A 144 -6.69 -0.27 11.90
C ALA A 144 -7.96 0.21 12.63
N GLY A 145 -8.76 -0.70 13.20
CA GLY A 145 -10.05 -0.34 13.81
C GLY A 145 -11.07 0.17 12.79
N MET A 146 -11.00 -0.29 11.54
CA MET A 146 -11.84 0.18 10.44
C MET A 146 -12.70 -0.95 9.84
N PRO A 147 -13.84 -0.63 9.18
CA PRO A 147 -14.65 -1.63 8.50
C PRO A 147 -13.90 -2.37 7.38
N ALA A 148 -14.06 -3.70 7.29
CA ALA A 148 -13.31 -4.54 6.36
C ALA A 148 -13.57 -4.23 4.86
N PHE A 149 -14.74 -3.68 4.52
CA PHE A 149 -15.09 -3.37 3.13
C PHE A 149 -14.15 -2.33 2.51
N LEU A 150 -13.53 -1.45 3.32
CA LEU A 150 -12.55 -0.46 2.84
C LEU A 150 -11.31 -1.12 2.22
N PHE A 151 -11.02 -2.38 2.57
CA PHE A 151 -9.86 -3.13 2.10
C PHE A 151 -10.22 -4.24 1.11
N ALA A 152 -11.50 -4.41 0.77
CA ALA A 152 -11.98 -5.47 -0.10
C ALA A 152 -11.43 -5.39 -1.54
N HIS A 153 -10.93 -4.22 -1.95
CA HIS A 153 -10.34 -4.02 -3.27
C HIS A 153 -8.88 -4.52 -3.37
N LEU A 154 -8.16 -4.67 -2.25
CA LEU A 154 -6.73 -5.02 -2.26
C LEU A 154 -6.40 -6.35 -2.99
N PRO A 155 -7.20 -7.43 -2.91
CA PRO A 155 -6.92 -8.67 -3.63
C PRO A 155 -7.02 -8.57 -5.17
N SER A 156 -7.61 -7.49 -5.69
CA SER A 156 -7.70 -7.27 -7.14
C SER A 156 -6.35 -6.89 -7.78
N PHE A 157 -5.40 -6.42 -6.97
CA PHE A 157 -4.09 -6.04 -7.46
C PHE A 157 -3.23 -7.25 -7.84
N ARG A 158 -2.32 -7.01 -8.79
CA ARG A 158 -1.33 -7.97 -9.27
C ARG A 158 0.05 -7.36 -9.15
N LEU A 159 0.98 -8.17 -8.66
CA LEU A 159 2.40 -7.87 -8.64
C LEU A 159 2.94 -7.86 -10.08
N ARG A 160 4.12 -7.28 -10.26
CA ARG A 160 4.95 -7.41 -11.47
C ARG A 160 5.92 -8.59 -11.35
N ALA A 161 5.46 -9.65 -10.70
CA ALA A 161 6.20 -10.87 -10.47
C ALA A 161 5.46 -12.08 -11.04
N TYR A 162 6.20 -13.01 -11.63
CA TYR A 162 5.70 -14.20 -12.29
C TYR A 162 5.72 -15.40 -11.36
N ARG A 163 4.58 -16.08 -11.24
CA ARG A 163 4.44 -17.26 -10.40
C ARG A 163 5.34 -18.40 -10.94
N HIS A 164 6.16 -18.99 -10.06
CA HIS A 164 6.99 -20.16 -10.37
C HIS A 164 7.91 -20.03 -11.61
N ALA A 165 8.29 -18.80 -11.99
CA ALA A 165 9.29 -18.60 -13.04
C ALA A 165 10.64 -19.26 -12.67
N PRO A 166 11.45 -19.66 -13.66
CA PRO A 166 12.80 -20.15 -13.39
C PRO A 166 13.65 -19.04 -12.78
N VAL A 167 14.55 -19.37 -11.85
CA VAL A 167 15.54 -18.41 -11.34
C VAL A 167 16.50 -18.05 -12.48
N ALA A 168 16.97 -16.81 -12.51
CA ALA A 168 18.04 -16.40 -13.42
C ALA A 168 19.30 -17.27 -13.21
N ASP A 169 19.88 -17.76 -14.30
CA ASP A 169 21.03 -18.66 -14.35
C ASP A 169 22.29 -17.97 -14.91
N ASP A 170 22.24 -16.65 -15.09
CA ASP A 170 23.33 -15.82 -15.60
C ASP A 170 24.40 -15.52 -14.54
N GLN A 171 24.15 -15.86 -13.29
CA GLN A 171 25.07 -15.74 -12.17
C GLN A 171 25.15 -17.06 -11.39
N ALA A 172 26.31 -17.33 -10.78
CA ALA A 172 26.49 -18.52 -9.95
C ALA A 172 25.65 -18.46 -8.66
N SER A 173 25.39 -17.26 -8.14
CA SER A 173 24.54 -17.03 -6.97
C SER A 173 24.03 -15.59 -6.92
N HIS A 174 22.92 -15.39 -6.21
CA HIS A 174 22.34 -14.08 -5.95
C HIS A 174 22.40 -13.76 -4.45
N PRO A 175 22.69 -12.52 -4.04
CA PRO A 175 22.66 -12.12 -2.65
C PRO A 175 21.26 -12.24 -2.05
N LEU A 176 21.17 -12.78 -0.83
CA LEU A 176 19.93 -12.95 -0.09
C LEU A 176 19.63 -11.73 0.80
N ILE A 177 18.43 -11.18 0.68
CA ILE A 177 17.83 -10.23 1.61
C ILE A 177 16.74 -10.96 2.39
N VAL A 178 16.75 -10.85 3.71
CA VAL A 178 15.68 -11.36 4.57
C VAL A 178 14.87 -10.17 5.06
N PHE A 179 13.56 -10.22 4.83
CA PHE A 179 12.65 -9.12 5.13
C PHE A 179 11.64 -9.48 6.22
N SER A 180 11.54 -8.62 7.23
CA SER A 180 10.59 -8.71 8.34
C SER A 180 9.61 -7.54 8.27
N HIS A 181 8.31 -7.82 8.21
CA HIS A 181 7.29 -6.79 8.12
C HIS A 181 7.07 -6.07 9.47
N GLY A 182 6.60 -4.82 9.44
CA GLY A 182 6.20 -4.08 10.63
C GLY A 182 4.91 -4.62 11.30
N LEU A 183 4.53 -4.01 12.42
CA LEU A 183 3.27 -4.27 13.13
C LEU A 183 2.06 -4.06 12.22
N GLY A 184 1.09 -4.98 12.25
CA GLY A 184 -0.08 -4.94 11.36
C GLY A 184 0.24 -5.27 9.89
N GLY A 185 1.51 -5.54 9.56
CA GLY A 185 1.95 -5.95 8.24
C GLY A 185 1.74 -7.44 7.96
N THR A 186 2.08 -7.85 6.74
CA THR A 186 2.34 -9.25 6.37
C THR A 186 3.51 -9.29 5.40
N PHE A 187 4.00 -10.50 5.12
CA PHE A 187 4.98 -10.79 4.06
C PHE A 187 4.57 -10.32 2.65
N GLU A 188 3.29 -9.98 2.44
CA GLU A 188 2.75 -9.53 1.15
C GLU A 188 2.81 -8.00 0.98
N MET A 189 2.71 -7.23 2.07
CA MET A 189 2.39 -5.80 2.00
C MET A 189 3.51 -4.91 1.44
N TYR A 190 4.75 -5.39 1.48
CA TYR A 190 5.93 -4.65 1.03
C TYR A 190 6.33 -4.98 -0.41
N SER A 191 5.49 -5.73 -1.15
CA SER A 191 5.84 -6.31 -2.46
C SER A 191 6.45 -5.31 -3.44
N ALA A 192 5.99 -4.06 -3.51
CA ALA A 192 6.57 -3.06 -4.42
C ALA A 192 8.08 -2.81 -4.18
N LEU A 193 8.51 -2.80 -2.91
CA LEU A 193 9.93 -2.67 -2.55
C LEU A 193 10.69 -3.96 -2.83
N LEU A 194 10.09 -5.10 -2.43
CA LEU A 194 10.75 -6.39 -2.51
C LEU A 194 10.93 -6.88 -3.96
N GLU A 195 9.96 -6.59 -4.83
CA GLU A 195 10.08 -6.82 -6.26
C GLU A 195 11.15 -5.94 -6.89
N ASP A 196 11.27 -4.66 -6.48
CA ASP A 196 12.32 -3.80 -7.02
C ASP A 196 13.72 -4.31 -6.63
N TRP A 197 13.91 -4.76 -5.38
CA TRP A 197 15.15 -5.43 -4.99
C TRP A 197 15.39 -6.71 -5.79
N ALA A 198 14.38 -7.55 -5.99
CA ALA A 198 14.53 -8.75 -6.81
C ALA A 198 14.92 -8.43 -8.26
N SER A 199 14.32 -7.38 -8.84
CA SER A 199 14.66 -6.91 -10.19
C SER A 199 16.10 -6.44 -10.34
N ARG A 200 16.76 -6.07 -9.23
CA ARG A 200 18.18 -5.67 -9.18
C ARG A 200 19.13 -6.85 -8.94
N GLY A 201 18.62 -8.08 -8.92
CA GLY A 201 19.42 -9.29 -8.81
C GLY A 201 19.53 -9.87 -7.39
N PHE A 202 18.67 -9.45 -6.45
CA PHE A 202 18.62 -10.01 -5.10
C PHE A 202 17.58 -11.14 -5.01
N VAL A 203 17.85 -12.16 -4.20
CA VAL A 203 16.80 -13.05 -3.71
C VAL A 203 16.27 -12.44 -2.42
N VAL A 204 14.95 -12.30 -2.30
CA VAL A 204 14.30 -11.67 -1.15
C VAL A 204 13.37 -12.68 -0.48
N LEU A 205 13.67 -13.04 0.76
CA LEU A 205 12.86 -13.91 1.62
C LEU A 205 12.05 -13.04 2.59
N ALA A 206 10.78 -12.82 2.30
CA ALA A 206 9.84 -12.12 3.18
C ALA A 206 9.14 -13.10 4.12
N VAL A 207 9.32 -12.92 5.43
CA VAL A 207 8.80 -13.81 6.47
C VAL A 207 7.49 -13.26 7.04
N ASN A 208 6.47 -14.12 7.18
CA ASN A 208 5.22 -13.78 7.86
C ASN A 208 5.26 -14.25 9.31
N HIS A 209 5.18 -13.32 10.25
CA HIS A 209 5.38 -13.64 11.67
C HIS A 209 4.13 -14.19 12.35
N GLY A 210 4.32 -15.27 13.11
CA GLY A 210 3.28 -15.95 13.89
C GLY A 210 3.13 -15.46 15.33
N ASP A 211 3.73 -14.32 15.66
CA ASP A 211 3.81 -13.72 17.01
C ASP A 211 2.55 -12.93 17.42
N GLY A 212 1.50 -12.93 16.59
CA GLY A 212 0.30 -12.11 16.80
C GLY A 212 0.40 -10.68 16.25
N SER A 213 1.56 -10.25 15.75
CA SER A 213 1.77 -8.88 15.27
C SER A 213 1.34 -8.67 13.82
N ALA A 214 1.26 -9.73 13.01
CA ALA A 214 0.83 -9.66 11.62
C ALA A 214 -0.67 -9.35 11.51
N ALA A 215 -1.10 -8.69 10.42
CA ALA A 215 -2.53 -8.54 10.13
C ALA A 215 -3.22 -9.92 10.06
N ALA A 216 -2.58 -10.88 9.39
CA ALA A 216 -3.00 -12.28 9.36
C ALA A 216 -1.79 -13.21 9.25
N PHE A 217 -1.83 -14.33 9.96
CA PHE A 217 -0.80 -15.38 9.91
C PHE A 217 -1.44 -16.77 10.16
N ARG A 218 -0.81 -17.84 9.68
CA ARG A 218 -1.19 -19.21 10.05
C ARG A 218 -0.35 -19.67 11.23
N ARG A 219 -0.95 -20.40 12.16
CA ARG A 219 -0.20 -21.00 13.29
C ARG A 219 0.79 -22.03 12.79
N ALA A 220 1.99 -22.10 13.36
CA ALA A 220 3.03 -23.03 12.90
C ALA A 220 2.57 -24.49 12.73
N ASP A 221 1.72 -24.96 13.64
CA ASP A 221 1.27 -26.36 13.72
C ASP A 221 -0.11 -26.63 13.09
N SER A 222 -0.77 -25.62 12.51
CA SER A 222 -2.06 -25.79 11.84
C SER A 222 -2.23 -24.88 10.62
N ASP A 223 -3.28 -25.11 9.85
CA ASP A 223 -3.69 -24.19 8.77
C ASP A 223 -4.65 -23.10 9.25
N ASP A 224 -4.88 -23.01 10.57
CA ASP A 224 -5.74 -21.99 11.14
C ASP A 224 -5.11 -20.61 10.97
N THR A 225 -5.87 -19.72 10.35
CA THR A 225 -5.48 -18.32 10.21
C THR A 225 -5.93 -17.52 11.42
N VAL A 226 -4.98 -16.85 12.06
CA VAL A 226 -5.20 -15.93 13.16
C VAL A 226 -5.02 -14.51 12.64
N LEU A 227 -5.93 -13.61 13.02
CA LEU A 227 -5.82 -12.18 12.74
C LEU A 227 -5.06 -11.48 13.86
N TYR A 228 -4.55 -10.29 13.56
CA TYR A 228 -3.86 -9.39 14.50
C TYR A 228 -4.32 -9.50 15.95
N VAL A 229 -3.38 -9.69 16.87
CA VAL A 229 -3.61 -9.78 18.31
C VAL A 229 -3.08 -8.50 18.97
N PRO A 230 -3.97 -7.61 19.47
CA PRO A 230 -3.52 -6.42 20.18
C PRO A 230 -2.84 -6.82 21.48
N VAL A 231 -1.73 -6.14 21.77
CA VAL A 231 -0.99 -6.26 23.02
C VAL A 231 -0.63 -4.83 23.48
N ASP A 232 -0.83 -4.58 24.76
CA ASP A 232 -0.76 -3.24 25.37
C ASP A 232 0.43 -3.08 26.33
N ASP A 233 1.25 -4.13 26.47
CA ASP A 233 2.38 -4.19 27.39
C ASP A 233 3.73 -4.34 26.66
N ASP A 234 4.74 -3.59 27.11
CA ASP A 234 6.10 -3.63 26.56
C ASP A 234 6.77 -4.99 26.77
N GLY A 235 6.41 -5.71 27.84
CA GLY A 235 6.84 -7.09 28.06
C GLY A 235 6.35 -8.02 26.96
N GLN A 236 5.07 -7.94 26.61
CA GLN A 236 4.49 -8.69 25.50
C GLN A 236 5.12 -8.33 24.15
N ARG A 237 5.43 -7.04 23.91
CA ARG A 237 6.15 -6.61 22.70
C ARG A 237 7.56 -7.19 22.61
N ARG A 238 8.27 -7.31 23.73
CA ARG A 238 9.59 -7.94 23.77
C ARG A 238 9.51 -9.44 23.44
N VAL A 239 8.52 -10.14 23.98
CA VAL A 239 8.26 -11.55 23.64
C VAL A 239 7.96 -11.72 22.15
N GLN A 240 7.18 -10.80 21.55
CA GLN A 240 6.96 -10.80 20.10
C GLN A 240 8.26 -10.62 19.31
N LEU A 241 9.13 -9.69 19.73
CA LEU A 241 10.42 -9.48 19.08
C LEU A 241 11.34 -10.72 19.16
N GLU A 242 11.42 -11.36 20.33
CA GLU A 242 12.18 -12.60 20.50
C GLU A 242 11.64 -13.73 19.60
N HIS A 243 10.32 -13.86 19.50
CA HIS A 243 9.67 -14.79 18.59
C HIS A 243 10.03 -14.50 17.12
N ARG A 244 10.00 -13.23 16.71
CA ARG A 244 10.37 -12.81 15.34
C ARG A 244 11.81 -13.18 15.00
N VAL A 245 12.76 -12.98 15.91
CA VAL A 245 14.17 -13.35 15.70
C VAL A 245 14.32 -14.86 15.52
N ALA A 246 13.60 -15.65 16.32
CA ALA A 246 13.59 -17.11 16.21
C ALA A 246 12.99 -17.58 14.87
N GLU A 247 11.90 -16.94 14.41
CA GLU A 247 11.29 -17.23 13.11
C GLU A 247 12.20 -16.88 11.94
N LEU A 248 12.85 -15.71 11.97
CA LEU A 248 13.81 -15.31 10.94
C LEU A 248 14.94 -16.34 10.83
N SER A 249 15.53 -16.72 11.96
CA SER A 249 16.62 -17.70 11.99
C SER A 249 16.17 -19.06 11.45
N ARG A 250 14.96 -19.50 11.80
CA ARG A 250 14.37 -20.76 11.33
C ARG A 250 14.06 -20.74 9.83
N ALA A 251 13.48 -19.65 9.33
CA ALA A 251 13.14 -19.48 7.92
C ALA A 251 14.41 -19.43 7.05
N VAL A 252 15.45 -18.72 7.50
CA VAL A 252 16.74 -18.64 6.80
C VAL A 252 17.42 -20.01 6.77
N SER A 253 17.52 -20.71 7.90
CA SER A 253 18.08 -22.06 7.94
C SER A 253 17.32 -23.00 6.99
N ALA A 254 15.99 -22.99 7.03
CA ALA A 254 15.17 -23.81 6.14
C ALA A 254 15.38 -23.46 4.66
N PHE A 255 15.49 -22.18 4.33
CA PHE A 255 15.72 -21.72 2.97
C PHE A 255 17.09 -22.18 2.45
N LEU A 256 18.13 -22.10 3.28
CA LEU A 256 19.49 -22.53 2.92
C LEU A 256 19.62 -24.06 2.83
N ASP A 257 18.89 -24.82 3.66
CA ASP A 257 18.89 -26.29 3.64
C ASP A 257 18.29 -26.86 2.34
N VAL A 258 17.28 -26.18 1.77
CA VAL A 258 16.60 -26.59 0.52
C VAL A 258 17.46 -26.30 -0.72
N GLY A 259 18.43 -25.38 -0.60
CA GLY A 259 19.17 -24.83 -1.74
C GLY A 259 18.30 -23.93 -2.63
N PRO A 260 18.89 -23.18 -3.59
CA PRO A 260 18.08 -22.52 -4.61
C PRO A 260 17.23 -23.57 -5.33
N PRO A 261 15.99 -23.25 -5.73
CA PRO A 261 15.12 -24.23 -6.37
C PRO A 261 15.85 -24.83 -7.56
N SER A 262 16.10 -26.15 -7.50
CA SER A 262 16.72 -26.88 -8.59
C SER A 262 15.89 -26.68 -9.85
N ILE A 263 16.56 -26.21 -10.90
CA ILE A 263 16.00 -26.06 -12.24
C ILE A 263 15.61 -27.49 -12.70
N PRO A 264 14.33 -27.79 -12.95
CA PRO A 264 13.99 -29.03 -13.65
C PRO A 264 14.50 -29.00 -15.09
#